data_AF-A0A368FE46-F1
#
_entry.id   AF-A0A368FE46-F1
#
_cell.length_a   1.000
_cell.length_b   1.000
_cell.length_c   1.000
_cell.angle_alpha   90.00
_cell.angle_beta   90.00
_cell.angle_gamma   90.00
#
_symmetry.space_group_name_H-M   'P 1'
#
loop_
_entity.id
_entity.type
_entity.pdbx_description
1 polymer ?
#
loop_
_entity_poly.entity_id
_entity_poly.type
_entity_poly.pdbx_seq_one_letter_code
_entity_poly.pdbx_strand_id
1 'polypeptide(L)'
;MMIMLKPKDYFHNYTCVYYDAAEGGWSTRGIRRIDPNYHGFVRCETNHMGIFSLLPDSYFMSEDDAMRDLGVLLPTVTTFISMICSIFLLFMAAVQKNQTVDFALLVYLFFVFMIHVVHLVMLIAPQSRIDLNLSLLNG
;
A
#
# COMPACT_ATOMS: atom_id res chain seq x y z
N MET A 1 14.32 18.01 26.22
CA MET A 1 14.04 19.43 25.85
C MET A 1 12.58 19.56 25.45
N MET A 2 11.92 20.65 25.81
CA MET A 2 10.52 20.90 25.44
C MET A 2 10.43 21.93 24.33
N ILE A 3 9.71 21.62 23.26
CA ILE A 3 9.44 22.53 22.15
C ILE A 3 7.93 22.70 21.96
N MET A 4 7.54 23.85 21.44
CA MET A 4 6.16 24.20 21.16
C MET A 4 6.06 24.66 19.70
N LEU A 5 5.23 23.99 18.92
CA LEU A 5 5.08 24.24 17.49
C LEU A 5 3.61 24.57 17.19
N LYS A 6 3.38 25.57 16.33
CA LYS A 6 2.03 25.96 15.94
C LYS A 6 1.56 25.07 14.78
N PRO A 7 0.45 24.33 14.92
CA PRO A 7 -0.10 23.57 13.82
C PRO A 7 -0.69 24.52 12.77
N LYS A 8 -0.66 24.09 11.50
CA LYS A 8 -1.28 24.85 10.40
C LYS A 8 -2.79 24.86 10.53
N ASP A 9 -3.36 23.69 10.86
CA ASP A 9 -4.78 23.43 10.96
C ASP A 9 -5.04 22.47 12.15
N TYR A 10 -6.28 22.39 12.65
CA TYR A 10 -6.66 21.47 13.75
C TYR A 10 -7.42 20.23 13.28
N PHE A 11 -7.62 20.08 11.97
CA PHE A 11 -8.37 18.97 11.38
C PHE A 11 -7.57 17.68 11.29
N HIS A 12 -6.23 17.78 11.24
CA HIS A 12 -5.34 16.62 11.10
C HIS A 12 -4.59 16.38 12.40
N ASN A 13 -4.33 15.11 12.70
CA ASN A 13 -3.43 14.73 13.77
C ASN A 13 -1.99 14.97 13.32
N TYR A 14 -1.31 15.92 13.95
CA TYR A 14 0.09 16.22 13.70
C TYR A 14 0.98 15.54 14.74
N THR A 15 2.07 14.93 14.27
CA THR A 15 3.17 14.47 15.11
C THR A 15 4.35 15.42 15.01
N CYS A 16 5.17 15.40 16.05
CA CYS A 16 6.39 16.17 16.14
C CYS A 16 7.53 15.39 15.50
N VAL A 17 8.29 16.04 14.63
CA VAL A 17 9.39 15.40 13.89
C VAL A 17 10.64 16.25 13.98
N TYR A 18 11.79 15.59 13.86
CA TYR A 18 13.07 16.27 13.68
C TYR A 18 13.68 15.87 12.32
N TYR A 19 14.49 16.74 11.75
CA TYR A 19 15.25 16.42 10.54
C TYR A 19 16.50 15.65 10.92
N ASP A 20 16.59 14.40 10.49
CA ASP A 20 17.77 13.57 10.66
C ASP A 20 18.72 13.77 9.47
N ALA A 21 19.85 14.42 9.72
CA ALA A 21 20.86 14.67 8.69
C ALA A 21 21.60 13.40 8.24
N ALA A 22 21.61 12.34 9.06
CA ALA A 22 22.25 11.08 8.70
C ALA A 22 21.36 10.26 7.76
N GLU A 23 20.05 10.25 7.98
CA GLU A 23 19.06 9.57 7.12
C GLU A 23 18.59 10.47 5.95
N GLY A 24 18.87 11.78 6.00
CA GLY A 24 18.46 12.73 4.96
C GLY A 24 16.95 12.98 4.92
N GLY A 25 16.25 12.83 6.05
CA GLY A 25 14.79 12.83 6.09
C GLY A 25 14.19 13.24 7.44
N TRP A 26 12.86 13.31 7.49
CA TRP A 26 12.14 13.57 8.74
C TRP A 26 11.98 12.28 9.53
N SER A 27 12.27 12.33 10.83
CA SER A 27 12.16 11.17 11.72
C SER A 27 11.36 11.52 12.97
N THR A 28 10.66 10.51 13.48
CA THR A 28 9.88 10.54 14.74
C THR A 28 10.65 9.90 15.90
N ARG A 29 11.86 9.38 15.67
CA ARG A 29 12.65 8.70 16.70
C ARG A 29 13.13 9.69 17.76
N GLY A 30 13.00 9.36 19.04
CA GLY A 30 13.50 10.22 20.13
C GLY A 30 12.80 11.57 20.28
N ILE A 31 11.68 11.78 19.58
CA ILE A 31 10.76 12.92 19.75
C ILE A 31 9.35 12.39 20.05
N ARG A 32 8.69 12.97 21.05
CA ARG A 32 7.38 12.52 21.53
C ARG A 32 6.44 13.71 21.69
N ARG A 33 5.23 13.57 21.16
CA ARG A 33 4.15 14.53 21.42
C ARG A 33 3.62 14.33 22.84
N ILE A 34 3.66 15.38 23.65
CA ILE A 34 3.14 15.36 25.03
C ILE A 34 1.70 15.83 25.05
N ASP A 35 1.42 16.93 24.36
CA ASP A 35 0.09 17.55 24.33
C ASP A 35 -0.23 17.99 22.90
N PRO A 36 -1.33 17.50 22.30
CA PRO A 36 -1.77 17.94 20.97
C PRO A 36 -2.34 19.36 20.94
N ASN A 37 -2.77 19.93 22.08
CA ASN A 37 -3.35 21.27 22.12
C ASN A 37 -3.10 21.97 23.46
N TYR A 38 -1.86 22.39 23.67
CA TYR A 38 -1.46 23.23 24.78
C TYR A 38 -1.55 24.70 24.38
N HIS A 39 -2.65 25.38 24.75
CA HIS A 39 -2.91 26.79 24.39
C HIS A 39 -2.82 27.10 22.88
N GLY A 40 -3.25 26.17 22.01
CA GLY A 40 -3.17 26.33 20.55
C GLY A 40 -1.80 25.98 19.95
N PHE A 41 -0.91 25.36 20.74
CA PHE A 41 0.37 24.83 20.29
C PHE A 41 0.46 23.33 20.56
N VAL A 42 1.15 22.62 19.68
CA VAL A 42 1.53 21.22 19.91
C VAL A 42 2.79 21.23 20.75
N ARG A 43 2.74 20.57 21.92
CA ARG A 43 3.88 20.47 22.83
C ARG A 43 4.59 19.14 22.65
N CYS A 44 5.88 19.21 22.38
CA CYS A 44 6.71 18.04 22.11
C CYS A 44 7.91 17.98 23.07
N GLU A 45 8.29 16.77 23.44
CA GLU A 45 9.50 16.44 24.17
C GLU A 45 10.49 15.80 23.20
N THR A 46 11.71 16.33 23.14
CA THR A 46 12.76 15.82 22.26
C THR A 46 14.11 15.81 22.98
N ASN A 47 14.94 14.83 22.64
CA ASN A 47 16.34 14.76 23.06
C ASN A 47 17.32 15.21 21.97
N HIS A 48 16.81 15.56 20.79
CA HIS A 48 17.61 15.99 19.65
C HIS A 48 17.81 17.50 19.67
N MET A 49 18.88 17.96 19.00
CA MET A 49 19.16 19.36 18.73
C MET A 49 19.22 19.51 17.20
N GLY A 50 18.35 20.33 16.62
CA GLY A 50 18.26 20.45 15.17
C GLY A 50 17.03 21.20 14.70
N ILE A 51 16.56 20.85 13.51
CA ILE A 51 15.38 21.42 12.88
C ILE A 51 14.17 20.55 13.23
N PHE A 52 13.10 21.19 13.69
CA PHE A 52 11.85 20.52 14.08
C PHE A 52 10.70 21.02 13.22
N SER A 53 9.74 20.14 12.97
CA SER A 53 8.51 20.47 12.26
C SER A 53 7.34 19.65 12.77
N LEU A 54 6.13 20.02 12.32
CA LEU A 54 4.92 19.26 12.52
C LEU A 54 4.52 18.64 11.19
N LEU A 55 4.44 17.32 11.15
CA LEU A 55 3.96 16.57 9.98
C LEU A 55 2.72 15.77 10.37
N PRO A 56 1.76 15.58 9.46
CA PRO A 56 0.61 14.72 9.69
C PRO A 56 1.06 13.28 10.03
N ASP A 57 0.38 12.64 10.97
CA ASP A 57 0.67 11.23 11.34
C ASP A 57 0.58 10.30 10.12
N SER A 58 -0.29 10.62 9.16
CA SER A 58 -0.42 9.90 7.89
C SER A 58 0.84 9.89 7.02
N TYR A 59 1.76 10.84 7.21
CA TYR A 59 3.05 10.85 6.50
C TYR A 59 3.98 9.72 6.95
N PHE A 60 3.87 9.31 8.23
CA PHE A 60 4.69 8.23 8.80
C PHE A 60 3.97 6.89 8.84
N MET A 61 2.64 6.89 8.77
CA MET A 61 1.83 5.68 8.61
C MET A 61 1.91 5.08 7.19
N SER A 62 2.81 5.59 6.32
CA SER A 62 3.16 4.91 5.07
C SER A 62 4.03 3.65 5.30
N GLU A 63 4.30 3.27 6.55
CA GLU A 63 4.95 1.99 6.92
C GLU A 63 4.13 0.72 6.56
N ASP A 64 2.96 0.86 5.94
CA ASP A 64 2.36 -0.23 5.16
C ASP A 64 2.94 -0.37 3.75
N ASP A 65 4.14 0.18 3.47
CA ASP A 65 4.91 -0.17 2.27
C ASP A 65 5.11 -1.68 2.14
N ALA A 66 5.23 -2.42 3.26
CA ALA A 66 5.27 -3.89 3.21
C ALA A 66 3.94 -4.51 2.76
N MET A 67 2.80 -4.00 3.21
CA MET A 67 1.48 -4.50 2.79
C MET A 67 1.11 -4.01 1.38
N ARG A 68 1.60 -2.84 0.97
CA ARG A 68 1.43 -2.29 -0.37
C ARG A 68 2.33 -3.00 -1.38
N ASP A 69 3.59 -3.25 -1.06
CA ASP A 69 4.49 -4.08 -1.87
C ASP A 69 3.99 -5.51 -1.92
N LEU A 70 3.53 -6.08 -0.82
CA LEU A 70 2.90 -7.39 -0.81
C LEU A 70 1.61 -7.39 -1.64
N GLY A 71 0.81 -6.32 -1.59
CA GLY A 71 -0.38 -6.12 -2.41
C GLY A 71 -0.09 -5.93 -3.91
N VAL A 72 1.08 -5.41 -4.27
CA VAL A 72 1.58 -5.33 -5.65
C VAL A 72 2.19 -6.66 -6.10
N LEU A 73 2.84 -7.40 -5.19
CA LEU A 73 3.56 -8.63 -5.50
C LEU A 73 2.64 -9.87 -5.51
N LEU A 74 1.63 -9.94 -4.63
CA LEU A 74 0.68 -11.05 -4.53
C LEU A 74 -0.07 -11.33 -5.85
N PRO A 75 -0.59 -10.32 -6.57
CA PRO A 75 -1.27 -10.53 -7.85
C PRO A 75 -0.31 -10.98 -8.96
N THR A 76 0.94 -10.53 -8.95
CA THR A 76 1.98 -10.97 -9.89
C THR A 76 2.38 -12.42 -9.62
N VAL A 77 2.56 -12.79 -8.36
CA VAL A 77 2.93 -14.16 -7.96
C VAL A 77 1.80 -15.14 -8.27
N THR A 78 0.54 -14.77 -8.00
CA THR A 78 -0.62 -15.61 -8.28
C THR A 78 -0.86 -15.83 -9.78
N THR A 79 -0.67 -14.80 -10.62
CA THR A 79 -0.76 -14.94 -12.10
C THR A 79 0.37 -15.80 -12.67
N PHE A 80 1.60 -15.69 -12.16
CA PHE A 80 2.70 -16.55 -12.56
C PHE A 80 2.44 -18.02 -12.21
N ILE A 81 1.98 -18.30 -10.99
CA ILE A 81 1.69 -19.66 -10.53
C ILE A 81 0.57 -20.29 -11.37
N SER A 82 -0.48 -19.54 -11.68
CA SER A 82 -1.60 -20.07 -12.46
C SER A 82 -1.27 -20.29 -13.93
N MET A 83 -0.42 -19.44 -14.52
CA MET A 83 0.08 -19.63 -15.88
C MET A 83 0.89 -20.92 -15.97
N ILE A 84 1.80 -21.16 -15.01
CA ILE A 84 2.59 -22.38 -14.93
C ILE A 84 1.69 -23.61 -14.75
N CYS A 85 0.73 -23.57 -13.84
CA CYS A 85 -0.24 -24.65 -13.66
C CYS A 85 -1.04 -24.95 -14.94
N SER A 86 -1.47 -23.91 -15.67
CA SER A 86 -2.24 -24.09 -16.91
C SER A 86 -1.40 -24.76 -18.01
N ILE A 87 -0.12 -24.41 -18.13
CA ILE A 87 0.83 -25.04 -19.08
C ILE A 87 1.04 -26.51 -18.74
N PHE A 88 1.21 -26.85 -17.46
CA PHE A 88 1.37 -28.24 -17.03
C PHE A 88 0.11 -29.08 -17.28
N LEU A 89 -1.07 -28.53 -17.03
CA LEU A 89 -2.34 -29.21 -17.31
C LEU A 89 -2.55 -29.45 -18.82
N LEU A 90 -2.17 -28.49 -19.66
CA LEU A 90 -2.21 -28.65 -21.13
C LEU A 90 -1.19 -29.69 -21.62
N PHE A 91 0.01 -29.72 -21.03
CA PHE A 91 1.02 -30.71 -21.37
C PHE A 91 0.57 -32.12 -20.99
N MET A 92 0.02 -32.30 -19.79
CA MET A 92 -0.52 -33.59 -19.33
C MET A 92 -1.70 -34.04 -20.20
N ALA A 93 -2.57 -33.13 -20.62
CA ALA A 93 -3.65 -33.42 -21.57
C ALA A 93 -3.13 -33.84 -22.96
N ALA A 94 -2.05 -33.22 -23.45
CA ALA A 94 -1.45 -33.56 -24.74
C ALA A 94 -0.68 -34.90 -24.73
N VAL A 95 -0.08 -35.25 -23.60
CA VAL A 95 0.67 -36.52 -23.42
C VAL A 95 -0.28 -37.68 -23.11
N GLN A 96 -1.51 -37.43 -22.65
CA GLN A 96 -2.56 -38.45 -22.49
C GLN A 96 -3.04 -38.98 -23.85
N LYS A 97 -2.25 -39.87 -24.43
CA LYS A 97 -2.43 -40.47 -25.76
C LYS A 97 -3.66 -41.39 -25.90
N ASN A 98 -4.53 -41.52 -24.88
CA ASN A 98 -5.61 -42.51 -24.90
C ASN A 98 -6.84 -42.17 -24.02
N GLN A 99 -7.06 -40.92 -23.63
CA GLN A 99 -8.29 -40.51 -22.94
C GLN A 99 -8.91 -39.29 -23.60
N THR A 100 -10.24 -39.30 -23.74
CA THR A 100 -11.03 -38.13 -24.15
C THR A 100 -10.83 -37.06 -23.09
N VAL A 101 -10.12 -35.98 -23.44
CA VAL A 101 -9.99 -34.81 -22.56
C VAL A 101 -11.40 -34.33 -22.26
N ASP A 102 -11.75 -34.36 -20.97
CA ASP A 102 -13.12 -34.08 -20.54
C ASP A 102 -13.46 -32.62 -20.85
N PHE A 103 -14.58 -32.39 -21.53
CA PHE A 103 -15.02 -31.05 -21.90
C PHE A 103 -15.16 -30.15 -20.66
N ALA A 104 -15.52 -30.73 -19.52
CA ALA A 104 -15.58 -30.06 -18.23
C ALA A 104 -14.21 -29.50 -17.78
N LEU A 105 -13.11 -30.21 -18.06
CA LEU A 105 -11.75 -29.76 -17.74
C LEU A 105 -11.36 -28.55 -18.60
N LEU A 106 -11.75 -28.58 -19.88
CA LEU A 106 -11.48 -27.50 -20.82
C LEU A 106 -12.25 -26.21 -20.43
N VAL A 107 -13.52 -26.37 -20.06
CA VAL A 107 -14.35 -25.28 -19.54
C VAL A 107 -13.77 -24.74 -18.23
N TYR A 108 -13.32 -25.61 -17.33
CA TYR A 108 -12.69 -25.20 -16.08
C TYR A 108 -11.41 -24.38 -16.33
N LEU A 109 -10.51 -24.82 -17.23
CA LEU A 109 -9.31 -24.07 -17.59
C LEU A 109 -9.64 -22.69 -18.19
N PHE A 110 -10.70 -22.63 -19.01
CA PHE A 110 -11.16 -21.38 -19.60
C PHE A 110 -11.66 -20.38 -18.53
N PHE A 111 -12.42 -20.85 -17.53
CA PHE A 111 -12.84 -20.00 -16.42
C PHE A 111 -11.66 -19.51 -15.58
N VAL A 112 -10.68 -20.38 -15.31
CA VAL A 112 -9.46 -19.98 -14.61
C VAL A 112 -8.73 -18.91 -15.40
N PHE A 113 -8.57 -19.05 -16.72
CA PHE A 113 -7.98 -18.01 -17.56
C PHE A 113 -8.75 -16.68 -17.48
N MET A 114 -10.08 -16.71 -17.57
CA MET A 114 -10.92 -15.51 -17.47
C MET A 114 -10.78 -14.79 -16.14
N ILE A 115 -10.69 -15.52 -15.03
CA ILE A 115 -10.46 -14.96 -13.69
C ILE A 115 -9.11 -14.22 -13.63
N HIS A 116 -8.07 -14.77 -14.26
CA HIS A 116 -6.76 -14.12 -14.33
C HIS A 116 -6.77 -12.85 -15.20
N VAL A 117 -7.53 -12.84 -16.29
CA VAL A 117 -7.74 -11.64 -17.11
C VAL A 117 -8.45 -10.56 -16.30
N VAL A 118 -9.49 -10.91 -15.54
CA VAL A 118 -10.19 -9.95 -14.66
C VAL A 118 -9.25 -9.39 -13.59
N HIS A 119 -8.42 -10.23 -12.98
CA HIS A 119 -7.41 -9.77 -12.02
C HIS A 119 -6.39 -8.83 -12.68
N LEU A 120 -5.91 -9.14 -13.88
CA LEU A 120 -5.04 -8.26 -14.66
C LEU A 120 -5.70 -6.91 -14.95
N VAL A 121 -6.96 -6.90 -15.37
CA VAL A 121 -7.71 -5.67 -15.64
C VAL A 121 -7.92 -4.85 -14.36
N MET A 122 -8.22 -5.50 -13.23
CA MET A 122 -8.31 -4.82 -11.93
C MET A 122 -6.99 -4.23 -11.46
N LEU A 123 -5.85 -4.85 -11.81
CA LEU A 123 -4.51 -4.33 -11.52
C LEU A 123 -4.11 -3.16 -12.43
N ILE A 124 -4.53 -3.22 -13.70
CA ILE A 124 -4.28 -2.16 -14.68
C ILE A 124 -5.20 -0.96 -14.44
N ALA A 125 -6.38 -1.18 -13.83
CA ALA A 125 -7.27 -0.10 -13.45
C ALA A 125 -6.52 0.87 -12.52
N PRO A 126 -6.24 2.11 -12.96
CA PRO A 126 -5.46 3.04 -12.17
C PRO A 126 -6.28 3.40 -10.93
N GLN A 127 -5.85 2.96 -9.75
CA GLN A 127 -6.49 3.33 -8.48
C GLN A 127 -6.58 4.87 -8.31
N SER A 128 -5.70 5.63 -8.98
CA SER A 128 -5.76 7.09 -9.03
C SER A 128 -7.01 7.67 -9.72
N ARG A 129 -7.76 6.90 -10.51
CA ARG A 129 -9.00 7.38 -11.16
C ARG A 129 -10.25 7.14 -10.32
N ILE A 130 -10.23 6.18 -9.39
CA ILE A 130 -11.38 5.89 -8.53
C ILE A 130 -11.45 6.92 -7.39
N ASP A 131 -10.31 7.30 -6.80
CA ASP A 131 -10.24 8.34 -5.77
C ASP A 131 -10.55 9.75 -6.31
N LEU A 132 -10.19 10.03 -7.57
CA LEU A 132 -10.50 11.31 -8.22
C LEU A 132 -12.01 11.46 -8.50
N ASN A 133 -12.70 10.35 -8.84
CA ASN A 133 -14.15 10.38 -9.05
C ASN A 133 -14.92 10.51 -7.73
N LEU A 134 -14.42 9.96 -6.61
CA LEU A 134 -15.08 10.11 -5.31
C LEU A 134 -14.94 11.54 -4.73
N SER A 135 -13.81 12.20 -5.00
CA SER A 135 -13.59 13.60 -4.62
C SER A 135 -14.35 14.61 -5.51
N LEU A 136 -14.63 14.26 -6.77
CA LEU A 136 -15.48 15.06 -7.67
C LEU A 136 -16.99 14.82 -7.51
N LEU A 137 -17.42 13.71 -6.92
CA LEU A 137 -18.84 13.42 -6.61
C LEU A 137 -19.30 13.94 -5.24
N ASN A 138 -18.35 14.30 -4.36
CA ASN A 138 -18.60 14.89 -3.03
C ASN A 138 -18.19 16.37 -2.92
N GLY A 139 -17.90 17.03 -4.04
CA GLY A 139 -17.70 18.49 -4.14
C GLY A 139 -18.82 19.15 -4.92
#